data_AF-A0A0C5CDL4-F1
#
_entry.id   AF-A0A0C5CDL4-F1
#
_cell.length_a   1.000
_cell.length_b   1.000
_cell.length_c   1.000
_cell.angle_alpha   90.00
_cell.angle_beta   90.00
_cell.angle_gamma   90.00
#
_symmetry.space_group_name_H-M   'P 1'
#
loop_
_entity.id
_entity.type
_entity.pdbx_description
1 polymer ?
#
loop_
_entity_poly.entity_id
_entity_poly.type
_entity_poly.pdbx_seq_one_letter_code
_entity_poly.pdbx_strand_id
1 'polypeptide(L)'
;MPTLSISIPWFNDFVGVAYRYYDLRMNVVPLVSDRKESASLWHDTIRYWVDPSIKIRFVETGEKYWFIMGADSQKPDTNLSFYKILQKSENYERFKKGHGGEAYLRLGTYAKKSLDDVKKDAMCNCGHEAADHDEGDDDVCLYNKCDCKKFTSFQVNLLKRKKTITDIKFLEEKDVKSDPLVWNCFNANKFSKED
;
A
#
# COMPACT_ATOMS: atom_id res chain seq x y z
N MET A 1 -38.63 -10.31 5.49
CA MET A 1 -37.47 -11.04 4.95
C MET A 1 -36.27 -10.72 5.81
N PRO A 2 -35.51 -11.70 6.31
CA PRO A 2 -34.30 -11.40 7.05
C PRO A 2 -33.27 -10.87 6.06
N THR A 3 -32.91 -9.60 6.19
CA THR A 3 -31.72 -9.04 5.54
C THR A 3 -30.52 -9.72 6.18
N LEU A 4 -29.95 -10.72 5.50
CA LEU A 4 -28.61 -11.20 5.80
C LEU A 4 -27.69 -9.98 5.78
N SER A 5 -27.17 -9.60 6.95
CA SER A 5 -26.12 -8.61 7.05
C SER A 5 -24.86 -9.22 6.44
N ILE A 6 -24.71 -9.09 5.12
CA ILE A 6 -23.50 -9.52 4.43
C ILE A 6 -22.40 -8.56 4.89
N SER A 7 -21.59 -8.99 5.87
CA SER A 7 -20.41 -8.23 6.26
C SER A 7 -19.43 -8.25 5.09
N ILE A 8 -19.03 -7.08 4.62
CA ILE A 8 -18.03 -6.99 3.54
C ILE A 8 -16.71 -7.56 4.08
N PRO A 9 -16.07 -8.52 3.38
CA PRO A 9 -14.80 -9.11 3.82
C PRO A 9 -13.67 -8.07 3.82
N TRP A 10 -12.65 -8.34 4.64
CA TRP A 10 -11.46 -7.48 4.80
C TRP A 10 -10.20 -8.17 4.27
N PHE A 11 -9.62 -7.62 3.22
CA PHE A 11 -8.35 -8.05 2.63
C PHE A 11 -7.17 -7.34 3.29
N ASN A 12 -6.17 -8.10 3.73
CA ASN A 12 -4.95 -7.60 4.37
C ASN A 12 -3.66 -8.22 3.80
N ASP A 13 -3.77 -9.06 2.75
CA ASP A 13 -2.65 -9.78 2.16
C ASP A 13 -1.90 -8.93 1.12
N PHE A 14 -1.47 -7.75 1.54
CA PHE A 14 -0.60 -6.87 0.74
C PHE A 14 0.55 -6.40 1.60
N VAL A 15 1.79 -6.46 1.12
CA VAL A 15 3.02 -6.22 1.90
C VAL A 15 3.05 -4.84 2.55
N GLY A 16 2.60 -3.80 1.85
CA GLY A 16 2.55 -2.43 2.35
C GLY A 16 1.91 -1.46 1.36
N VAL A 17 2.07 -0.16 1.61
CA VAL A 17 1.56 0.89 0.71
C VAL A 17 2.71 1.76 0.24
N ALA A 18 2.88 1.85 -1.08
CA ALA A 18 3.81 2.80 -1.71
C ALA A 18 3.11 4.13 -2.00
N TYR A 19 3.90 5.20 -1.95
CA TYR A 19 3.49 6.56 -2.25
C TYR A 19 4.38 7.11 -3.38
N ARG A 20 3.77 7.58 -4.48
CA ARG A 20 4.50 8.10 -5.66
C ARG A 20 4.08 9.53 -5.98
N TYR A 21 5.05 10.38 -6.31
CA TYR A 21 4.88 11.84 -6.36
C TYR A 21 5.01 12.45 -7.77
N TYR A 22 5.37 11.66 -8.79
CA TYR A 22 5.71 12.18 -10.12
C TYR A 22 4.56 12.22 -11.13
N ASP A 23 3.35 11.80 -10.74
CA ASP A 23 2.17 11.95 -11.58
C ASP A 23 1.44 13.27 -11.22
N LEU A 24 0.47 13.69 -12.06
CA LEU A 24 -0.39 14.86 -11.80
C LEU A 24 -1.02 14.87 -10.40
N ARG A 25 -1.32 13.69 -9.86
CA ARG A 25 -1.76 13.49 -8.48
C ARG A 25 -0.83 12.50 -7.82
N MET A 26 -0.63 12.65 -6.52
CA MET A 26 0.08 11.67 -5.73
C MET A 26 -0.63 10.33 -5.79
N ASN A 27 0.14 9.24 -5.79
CA ASN A 27 -0.43 7.90 -5.83
C ASN A 27 -0.37 7.26 -4.45
N VAL A 28 -1.39 6.49 -4.13
CA VAL A 28 -1.44 5.55 -3.02
C VAL A 28 -1.58 4.15 -3.60
N VAL A 29 -0.65 3.26 -3.25
CA VAL A 29 -0.48 1.99 -3.95
C VAL A 29 -0.34 0.83 -2.98
N PRO A 30 -1.42 0.09 -2.66
CA PRO A 30 -1.31 -1.20 -2.02
C PRO A 30 -0.43 -2.14 -2.85
N LEU A 31 0.62 -2.68 -2.22
CA LEU A 31 1.61 -3.56 -2.82
C LEU A 31 1.28 -5.01 -2.50
N VAL A 32 0.69 -5.73 -3.45
CA VAL A 32 0.32 -7.14 -3.29
C VAL A 32 1.47 -8.07 -3.68
N SER A 33 1.32 -9.35 -3.37
CA SER A 33 2.39 -10.34 -3.46
C SER A 33 2.89 -10.52 -4.90
N ASP A 34 1.96 -10.59 -5.86
CA ASP A 34 2.30 -10.81 -7.26
C ASP A 34 1.36 -10.10 -8.25
N ARG A 35 1.75 -10.18 -9.52
CA ARG A 35 1.06 -9.49 -10.62
C ARG A 35 -0.31 -10.10 -10.93
N LYS A 36 -0.48 -11.41 -10.72
CA LYS A 36 -1.74 -12.11 -10.95
C LYS A 36 -2.76 -11.69 -9.89
N GLU A 37 -2.37 -11.67 -8.62
CA GLU A 37 -3.20 -11.16 -7.53
C GLU A 37 -3.59 -9.69 -7.75
N SER A 38 -2.61 -8.85 -8.12
CA SER A 38 -2.87 -7.44 -8.46
C SER A 38 -3.91 -7.29 -9.58
N ALA A 39 -3.79 -8.11 -10.63
CA ALA A 39 -4.73 -8.11 -11.74
C ALA A 39 -6.12 -8.60 -11.31
N SER A 40 -6.21 -9.70 -10.56
CA SER A 40 -7.46 -10.27 -10.07
C SER A 40 -8.20 -9.30 -9.15
N LEU A 41 -7.56 -8.74 -8.12
CA LEU A 41 -8.17 -7.73 -7.25
C LEU A 41 -8.71 -6.53 -8.03
N TRP A 42 -7.98 -6.10 -9.07
CA TRP A 42 -8.47 -5.04 -9.94
C TRP A 42 -9.71 -5.46 -10.73
N HIS A 43 -9.63 -6.62 -11.39
CA HIS A 43 -10.65 -7.10 -12.30
C HIS A 43 -11.93 -7.55 -11.58
N ASP A 44 -11.81 -8.13 -10.40
CA ASP A 44 -12.93 -8.76 -9.72
C ASP A 44 -13.59 -7.81 -8.71
N THR A 45 -12.82 -6.85 -8.18
CA THR A 45 -13.29 -5.92 -7.14
C THR A 45 -13.14 -4.46 -7.56
N ILE A 46 -11.92 -3.92 -7.61
CA ILE A 46 -11.69 -2.46 -7.62
C ILE A 46 -12.24 -1.78 -8.88
N ARG A 47 -12.27 -2.46 -10.04
CA ARG A 47 -12.84 -1.86 -11.26
C ARG A 47 -14.31 -1.47 -11.11
N TYR A 48 -15.05 -2.19 -10.27
CA TYR A 48 -16.48 -2.00 -10.03
C TYR A 48 -16.79 -0.95 -8.96
N TRP A 49 -15.76 -0.46 -8.26
CA TRP A 49 -15.93 0.64 -7.32
C TRP A 49 -16.21 1.95 -8.05
N VAL A 50 -17.12 2.72 -7.48
CA VAL A 50 -17.47 4.05 -7.97
C VAL A 50 -16.47 5.06 -7.41
N ASP A 51 -15.71 5.76 -8.26
CA ASP A 51 -14.60 6.63 -7.83
C ASP A 51 -14.95 7.58 -6.65
N PRO A 52 -16.07 8.34 -6.68
CA PRO A 52 -16.49 9.18 -5.55
C PRO A 52 -16.82 8.46 -4.24
N SER A 53 -17.12 7.16 -4.26
CA SER A 53 -17.44 6.39 -3.06
C SER A 53 -16.21 5.76 -2.41
N ILE A 54 -15.06 5.79 -3.08
CA ILE A 54 -13.81 5.23 -2.55
C ILE A 54 -13.32 6.13 -1.41
N LYS A 55 -13.20 5.53 -0.23
CA LYS A 55 -12.73 6.16 0.99
C LYS A 55 -11.41 5.54 1.40
N ILE A 56 -10.44 6.40 1.74
CA ILE A 56 -9.21 5.97 2.41
C ILE A 56 -9.09 6.68 3.75
N ARG A 57 -8.76 5.90 4.77
CA ARG A 57 -8.54 6.37 6.14
C ARG A 57 -7.17 5.90 6.60
N PHE A 58 -6.45 6.82 7.22
CA PHE A 58 -5.19 6.57 7.90
C PHE A 58 -5.43 6.83 9.38
N VAL A 59 -5.49 5.80 10.21
CA VAL A 59 -5.71 5.96 11.65
C VAL A 59 -4.38 5.81 12.37
N GLU A 60 -3.86 6.90 12.92
CA GLU A 60 -2.55 6.91 13.57
C GLU A 60 -2.64 6.40 15.02
N THR A 61 -1.75 5.46 15.34
CA THR A 61 -1.62 4.84 16.67
C THR A 61 -0.14 4.80 17.05
N GLY A 62 0.35 5.88 17.67
CA GLY A 62 1.77 6.06 17.96
C GLY A 62 2.62 6.11 16.68
N GLU A 63 3.63 5.23 16.61
CA GLU A 63 4.54 5.09 15.46
C GLU A 63 3.94 4.32 14.27
N LYS A 64 2.75 3.74 14.45
CA LYS A 64 2.04 2.98 13.42
C LYS A 64 0.82 3.73 12.93
N TYR A 65 0.27 3.27 11.82
CA TYR A 65 -1.05 3.66 11.37
C TYR A 65 -1.79 2.47 10.74
N TRP A 66 -3.12 2.52 10.79
CA TRP A 66 -3.99 1.65 10.02
C TRP A 66 -4.26 2.32 8.68
N PHE A 67 -3.87 1.67 7.59
CA PHE A 67 -4.42 1.93 6.28
C PHE A 67 -5.75 1.21 6.18
N ILE A 68 -6.83 1.91 5.86
CA ILE A 68 -8.18 1.34 5.68
C ILE A 68 -8.76 1.92 4.40
N MET A 69 -9.31 1.06 3.56
CA MET A 69 -9.91 1.47 2.29
C MET A 69 -11.16 0.65 1.99
N GLY A 70 -12.20 1.32 1.52
CA GLY A 70 -13.45 0.69 1.11
C GLY A 70 -14.23 1.59 0.16
N ALA A 71 -15.21 1.01 -0.53
CA ALA A 71 -16.02 1.73 -1.49
C ALA A 71 -17.39 1.06 -1.71
N ASP A 72 -18.30 1.83 -2.28
CA ASP A 72 -19.51 1.28 -2.87
C ASP A 72 -19.18 0.64 -4.23
N SER A 73 -19.67 -0.58 -4.44
CA SER A 73 -19.43 -1.38 -5.64
C SER A 73 -20.69 -1.52 -6.48
N GLN A 74 -20.55 -1.39 -7.80
CA GLN A 74 -21.58 -1.76 -8.77
C GLN A 74 -21.78 -3.28 -8.89
N LYS A 75 -20.90 -4.06 -8.25
CA LYS A 75 -20.96 -5.52 -8.15
C LYS A 75 -20.80 -5.93 -6.67
N PRO A 76 -21.88 -5.87 -5.86
CA PRO A 76 -21.80 -6.05 -4.41
C PRO A 76 -21.34 -7.44 -3.96
N ASP A 77 -21.62 -8.48 -4.76
CA ASP A 77 -21.26 -9.88 -4.52
C ASP A 77 -19.74 -10.13 -4.52
N THR A 78 -18.96 -9.25 -5.16
CA THR A 78 -17.49 -9.30 -5.17
C THR A 78 -16.85 -8.13 -4.41
N ASN A 79 -17.63 -7.40 -3.62
CA ASN A 79 -17.11 -6.28 -2.87
C ASN A 79 -16.19 -6.74 -1.74
N LEU A 80 -15.17 -5.94 -1.46
CA LEU A 80 -14.09 -6.25 -0.55
C LEU A 80 -13.62 -4.93 0.06
N SER A 81 -13.24 -4.93 1.33
CA SER A 81 -12.56 -3.78 1.95
C SER A 81 -11.11 -4.16 2.24
N PHE A 82 -10.23 -3.17 2.41
CA PHE A 82 -8.80 -3.38 2.59
C PHE A 82 -8.37 -2.77 3.91
N TYR A 83 -7.50 -3.46 4.64
CA TYR A 83 -6.81 -2.86 5.77
C TYR A 83 -5.40 -3.41 5.95
N LYS A 84 -4.52 -2.59 6.53
CA LYS A 84 -3.24 -3.06 7.08
C LYS A 84 -2.67 -2.11 8.11
N ILE A 85 -1.98 -2.66 9.11
CA ILE A 85 -1.22 -1.89 10.08
C ILE A 85 0.20 -1.72 9.55
N LEU A 86 0.66 -0.48 9.45
CA LEU A 86 1.94 -0.11 8.83
C LEU A 86 2.72 0.81 9.76
N GLN A 87 4.05 0.79 9.64
CA GLN A 87 4.90 1.76 10.32
C GLN A 87 4.85 3.10 9.57
N LYS A 88 4.84 4.20 10.34
CA LYS A 88 5.06 5.53 9.76
C LYS A 88 6.44 5.57 9.10
N SER A 89 6.51 6.24 7.97
CA SER A 89 7.73 6.40 7.19
C SER A 89 7.77 7.80 6.61
N GLU A 90 8.94 8.24 6.18
CA GLU A 90 9.07 9.53 5.51
C GLU A 90 8.16 9.63 4.27
N ASN A 91 7.98 8.52 3.53
CA ASN A 91 7.08 8.49 2.39
C ASN A 91 5.60 8.67 2.78
N TYR A 92 5.19 8.07 3.90
CA TYR A 92 3.85 8.30 4.44
C TYR A 92 3.65 9.76 4.85
N GLU A 93 4.61 10.36 5.56
CA GLU A 93 4.52 11.76 6.00
C GLU A 93 4.50 12.75 4.83
N ARG A 94 5.30 12.48 3.80
CA ARG A 94 5.25 13.23 2.54
C ARG A 94 3.88 13.10 1.87
N PHE A 95 3.28 11.91 1.88
CA PHE A 95 1.92 11.71 1.37
C PHE A 95 0.86 12.49 2.13
N LYS A 96 0.88 12.39 3.45
CA LYS A 96 -0.03 13.12 4.34
C LYS A 96 0.00 14.63 4.11
N LYS A 97 1.17 15.21 3.89
CA LYS A 97 1.32 16.66 3.65
C LYS A 97 1.01 17.07 2.21
N GLY A 98 1.30 16.21 1.24
CA GLY A 98 1.34 16.58 -0.18
C GLY A 98 0.10 16.22 -1.01
N HIS A 99 -0.81 15.36 -0.52
CA HIS A 99 -1.86 14.81 -1.38
C HIS A 99 -2.89 15.85 -1.89
N GLY A 100 -3.00 17.04 -1.27
CA GLY A 100 -3.83 18.12 -1.83
C GLY A 100 -5.33 17.80 -1.94
N GLY A 101 -5.84 16.87 -1.12
CA GLY A 101 -7.24 16.43 -1.13
C GLY A 101 -7.58 15.32 -2.14
N GLU A 102 -6.68 14.95 -3.03
CA GLU A 102 -6.95 13.91 -4.05
C GLU A 102 -5.74 13.02 -4.33
N ALA A 103 -5.99 11.78 -4.76
CA ALA A 103 -4.90 10.88 -5.14
C ALA A 103 -5.33 9.91 -6.25
N TYR A 104 -4.34 9.28 -6.88
CA TYR A 104 -4.57 8.08 -7.67
C TYR A 104 -4.41 6.83 -6.81
N LEU A 105 -5.47 6.03 -6.74
CA LEU A 105 -5.38 4.66 -6.24
C LEU A 105 -4.92 3.76 -7.40
N ARG A 106 -3.83 3.04 -7.17
CA ARG A 106 -3.35 1.95 -8.05
C ARG A 106 -3.07 0.71 -7.21
N LEU A 107 -3.00 -0.45 -7.84
CA LEU A 107 -2.33 -1.59 -7.24
C LEU A 107 -0.91 -1.70 -7.80
N GLY A 108 -0.01 -2.31 -7.03
CA GLY A 108 1.33 -2.62 -7.48
C GLY A 108 1.86 -3.89 -6.85
N THR A 109 3.05 -4.28 -7.27
CA THR A 109 3.81 -5.37 -6.66
C THR A 109 5.15 -4.86 -6.17
N TYR A 110 5.68 -5.53 -5.15
CA TYR A 110 7.00 -5.28 -4.61
C TYR A 110 7.91 -6.46 -4.99
N ALA A 111 8.95 -6.21 -5.78
CA ALA A 111 9.93 -7.22 -6.14
C ALA A 111 11.28 -6.85 -5.53
N LYS A 112 11.82 -7.72 -4.67
CA LYS A 112 13.24 -7.63 -4.27
C LYS A 112 14.11 -8.02 -5.46
N LYS A 113 15.24 -7.34 -5.60
CA LYS A 113 16.16 -7.49 -6.72
C LYS A 113 17.57 -7.72 -6.19
N SER A 114 18.25 -8.74 -6.70
CA SER A 114 19.69 -8.96 -6.51
C SER A 114 20.50 -8.31 -7.63
N LEU A 115 21.83 -8.38 -7.54
CA LEU A 115 22.74 -7.75 -8.51
C LEU A 115 22.47 -8.25 -9.93
N ASP A 116 22.29 -9.56 -10.09
CA ASP A 116 21.98 -10.22 -11.38
C ASP A 116 20.67 -9.76 -12.03
N ASP A 117 19.72 -9.25 -11.25
CA ASP A 117 18.39 -8.86 -11.74
C ASP A 117 18.34 -7.42 -12.28
N VAL A 118 19.43 -6.66 -12.13
CA VAL A 118 19.43 -5.21 -12.36
C VAL A 118 20.55 -4.77 -13.29
N LYS A 119 20.39 -3.56 -13.82
CA LYS A 119 21.45 -2.89 -14.57
C LYS A 119 22.46 -2.26 -13.60
N LYS A 120 23.65 -1.96 -14.12
CA LYS A 120 24.76 -1.40 -13.34
C LYS A 120 24.47 -0.04 -12.67
N ASP A 121 23.51 0.72 -13.21
CA ASP A 121 23.04 2.01 -12.67
C ASP A 121 21.94 1.87 -11.60
N ALA A 122 21.53 0.64 -11.25
CA ALA A 122 20.50 0.44 -10.24
C ALA A 122 21.03 0.73 -8.83
N MET A 123 20.26 1.47 -8.04
CA MET A 123 20.65 1.82 -6.67
C MET A 123 20.39 0.66 -5.70
N CYS A 124 21.42 0.26 -4.97
CA CYS A 124 21.31 -0.60 -3.80
C CYS A 124 20.63 0.16 -2.65
N ASN A 125 20.06 -0.58 -1.70
CA ASN A 125 19.53 -0.05 -0.44
C ASN A 125 20.59 0.72 0.38
N CYS A 126 21.87 0.47 0.15
CA CYS A 126 22.96 1.23 0.78
C CYS A 126 23.20 2.63 0.15
N GLY A 127 22.52 2.93 -0.97
CA GLY A 127 22.64 4.21 -1.67
C GLY A 127 23.77 4.26 -2.70
N HIS A 128 24.44 3.15 -3.01
CA HIS A 128 25.44 3.06 -4.08
C HIS A 128 24.92 2.25 -5.27
N GLU A 129 25.48 2.49 -6.45
CA GLU A 129 25.05 1.83 -7.68
C GLU A 129 25.46 0.34 -7.69
N ALA A 130 24.76 -0.46 -8.49
CA ALA A 130 25.10 -1.87 -8.70
C ALA A 130 26.54 -2.05 -9.22
N ALA A 131 27.04 -1.09 -10.02
CA ALA A 131 28.44 -1.06 -10.46
C ALA A 131 29.45 -1.00 -9.31
N ASP A 132 29.05 -0.47 -8.16
CA ASP A 132 29.89 -0.34 -6.96
C ASP A 132 29.83 -1.59 -6.07
N HIS A 133 29.29 -2.70 -6.57
CA HIS A 133 29.23 -3.99 -5.86
C HIS A 133 30.02 -5.05 -6.63
N ASP A 134 30.75 -5.90 -5.91
CA ASP A 134 31.67 -6.89 -6.50
C ASP A 134 30.91 -8.09 -7.09
N GLU A 135 30.88 -8.20 -8.43
CA GLU A 135 30.33 -9.35 -9.16
C GLU A 135 31.22 -10.59 -8.92
N GLY A 136 31.01 -11.31 -7.81
CA GLY A 136 31.73 -12.56 -7.49
C GLY A 136 32.19 -12.72 -6.04
N ASP A 137 32.09 -11.68 -5.21
CA ASP A 137 32.37 -11.71 -3.77
C ASP A 137 31.13 -11.28 -2.97
N ASP A 138 30.10 -12.14 -2.97
CA ASP A 138 28.82 -11.93 -2.26
C ASP A 138 28.05 -10.64 -2.61
N ASP A 139 28.37 -10.00 -3.74
CA ASP A 139 27.84 -8.70 -4.16
C ASP A 139 28.09 -7.61 -3.10
N VAL A 140 29.23 -7.63 -2.40
CA VAL A 140 29.56 -6.63 -1.36
C VAL A 140 29.77 -5.25 -1.98
N CYS A 141 29.40 -4.19 -1.24
CA CYS A 141 29.66 -2.83 -1.69
C CYS A 141 31.15 -2.48 -1.52
N LEU A 142 31.76 -1.98 -2.59
CA LEU A 142 33.19 -1.65 -2.68
C LEU A 142 33.56 -0.31 -2.01
N TYR A 143 32.58 0.44 -1.50
CA TYR A 143 32.85 1.68 -0.76
C TYR A 143 33.39 1.38 0.64
N ASN A 144 34.63 1.81 0.92
CA ASN A 144 35.39 1.57 2.17
C ASN A 144 34.69 1.89 3.51
N LYS A 145 33.55 2.60 3.51
CA LYS A 145 32.76 2.95 4.72
C LYS A 145 31.33 2.42 4.68
N CYS A 146 31.03 1.55 3.73
CA CYS A 146 29.71 0.97 3.56
C CYS A 146 29.68 -0.44 4.17
N ASP A 147 28.81 -0.67 5.14
CA ASP A 147 28.64 -2.00 5.76
C ASP A 147 27.75 -2.94 4.91
N CYS A 148 27.52 -2.59 3.64
CA CYS A 148 26.64 -3.35 2.76
C CYS A 148 27.35 -4.61 2.26
N LYS A 149 26.94 -5.74 2.84
CA LYS A 149 27.52 -7.06 2.55
C LYS A 149 26.94 -7.74 1.31
N LYS A 150 25.88 -7.17 0.72
CA LYS A 150 25.20 -7.74 -0.43
C LYS A 150 24.33 -6.71 -1.11
N PHE A 151 24.45 -6.61 -2.43
CA PHE A 151 23.54 -5.82 -3.23
C PHE A 151 22.11 -6.29 -3.01
N THR A 152 21.27 -5.37 -2.55
CA THR A 152 19.83 -5.58 -2.50
C THR A 152 19.15 -4.30 -2.91
N SER A 153 18.23 -4.39 -3.84
CA SER A 153 17.34 -3.29 -4.19
C SER A 153 15.90 -3.78 -4.25
N PHE A 154 14.99 -2.85 -4.55
CA PHE A 154 13.60 -3.18 -4.75
C PHE A 154 13.03 -2.43 -5.94
N GLN A 155 12.08 -3.06 -6.59
CA GLN A 155 11.33 -2.48 -7.70
C GLN A 155 9.85 -2.53 -7.37
N VAL A 156 9.20 -1.38 -7.42
CA VAL A 156 7.75 -1.27 -7.36
C VAL A 156 7.19 -1.27 -8.77
N ASN A 157 6.40 -2.29 -9.11
CA ASN A 157 5.72 -2.37 -10.40
C ASN A 157 4.27 -1.93 -10.26
N LEU A 158 3.89 -0.84 -10.91
CA LEU A 158 2.55 -0.29 -10.83
C LEU A 158 1.64 -0.86 -11.92
N LEU A 159 0.42 -1.23 -11.55
CA LEU A 159 -0.63 -1.46 -12.53
C LEU A 159 -0.92 -0.14 -13.26
N LYS A 160 -1.10 -0.22 -14.58
CA LYS A 160 -1.41 0.96 -15.41
C LYS A 160 -2.77 1.57 -15.08
N ARG A 161 -3.70 0.75 -14.59
CA ARG A 161 -5.06 1.17 -14.24
C ARG A 161 -5.07 1.91 -12.91
N LYS A 162 -5.94 2.90 -12.81
CA LYS A 162 -6.05 3.78 -11.66
C LYS A 162 -7.49 4.23 -11.43
N LYS A 163 -7.78 4.57 -10.18
CA LYS A 163 -9.00 5.24 -9.73
C LYS A 163 -8.61 6.60 -9.14
N THR A 164 -9.49 7.59 -9.25
CA THR A 164 -9.27 8.89 -8.60
C THR A 164 -10.04 8.89 -7.30
N ILE A 165 -9.37 9.24 -6.21
CA ILE A 165 -9.97 9.31 -4.88
C ILE A 165 -9.91 10.73 -4.36
N THR A 166 -10.97 11.15 -3.69
CA THR A 166 -11.08 12.50 -3.08
C THR A 166 -11.49 12.44 -1.60
N ASP A 167 -11.98 11.31 -1.10
CA ASP A 167 -12.30 11.13 0.31
C ASP A 167 -11.12 10.43 1.04
N ILE A 168 -10.12 11.23 1.40
CA ILE A 168 -8.94 10.82 2.16
C ILE A 168 -8.95 11.52 3.52
N LYS A 169 -8.82 10.76 4.62
CA LYS A 169 -8.69 11.35 5.97
C LYS A 169 -7.58 10.70 6.77
N PHE A 170 -6.94 11.53 7.59
CA PHE A 170 -5.99 11.13 8.62
C PHE A 170 -6.68 11.36 9.96
N LEU A 171 -6.79 10.31 10.77
CA LEU A 171 -7.58 10.27 11.99
C LEU A 171 -6.68 9.83 13.15
N GLU A 172 -7.02 10.28 14.35
CA GLU A 172 -6.44 9.75 15.58
C GLU A 172 -7.32 8.60 16.13
N GLU A 173 -6.77 7.81 17.04
CA GLU A 173 -7.51 6.68 17.63
C GLU A 173 -8.82 7.10 18.32
N LYS A 174 -8.88 8.32 18.87
CA LYS A 174 -10.08 8.86 19.51
C LYS A 174 -11.24 9.11 18.52
N ASP A 175 -10.93 9.29 17.24
CA ASP A 175 -11.90 9.63 16.20
C ASP A 175 -12.52 8.38 15.54
N VAL A 176 -12.03 7.18 15.87
CA VAL A 176 -12.44 5.89 15.30
C VAL A 176 -13.96 5.67 15.30
N LYS A 177 -14.65 6.01 16.39
CA LYS A 177 -16.10 5.82 16.53
C LYS A 177 -16.93 6.77 15.64
N SER A 178 -16.34 7.85 15.17
CA SER A 178 -17.02 8.86 14.35
C SER A 178 -16.98 8.55 12.85
N ASP A 179 -16.10 7.64 12.41
CA ASP A 179 -16.00 7.22 11.02
C ASP A 179 -16.51 5.77 10.86
N PRO A 180 -17.65 5.56 10.17
CA PRO A 180 -18.26 4.23 10.04
C PRO A 180 -17.34 3.19 9.38
N LEU A 181 -16.51 3.58 8.41
CA LEU A 181 -15.60 2.65 7.75
C LEU A 181 -14.51 2.17 8.72
N VAL A 182 -13.95 3.10 9.50
CA VAL A 182 -12.94 2.78 10.50
C VAL A 182 -13.53 1.93 11.63
N TRP A 183 -14.69 2.32 12.16
CA TRP A 183 -15.37 1.58 13.21
C TRP A 183 -15.64 0.13 12.80
N ASN A 184 -16.18 -0.08 11.60
CA ASN A 184 -16.42 -1.42 11.05
C ASN A 184 -15.12 -2.23 10.91
N CYS A 185 -14.03 -1.61 10.46
CA CYS A 185 -12.73 -2.26 10.37
C CYS A 185 -12.21 -2.71 11.74
N PHE A 186 -12.28 -1.84 12.74
CA PHE A 186 -11.75 -2.11 14.08
C PHE A 186 -12.56 -3.19 14.79
N ASN A 187 -13.89 -3.15 14.70
CA ASN A 187 -14.73 -4.21 15.25
C ASN A 187 -14.42 -5.56 14.62
N ALA A 188 -14.25 -5.62 13.30
CA ALA A 188 -14.00 -6.87 12.59
C ALA A 188 -12.59 -7.44 12.78
N ASN A 189 -11.58 -6.61 13.11
CA ASN A 189 -10.17 -7.04 13.05
C ASN A 189 -9.33 -6.75 14.30
N LYS A 190 -9.73 -5.80 15.14
CA LYS A 190 -9.04 -5.44 16.39
C LYS A 190 -9.74 -6.03 17.60
N PHE A 191 -11.06 -5.82 17.71
CA PHE A 191 -11.82 -6.19 18.92
C PHE A 191 -12.44 -7.59 18.87
N SER A 192 -12.74 -8.13 17.69
CA SER A 192 -13.27 -9.50 17.51
C SER A 192 -12.28 -10.63 17.83
N LYS A 193 -11.03 -10.30 18.17
CA LYS A 193 -9.97 -11.28 18.51
C LYS A 193 -9.73 -11.40 20.02
N GLU A 194 -10.51 -10.69 20.85
CA GLU A 194 -10.43 -10.76 22.31
C GLU A 194 -11.51 -11.65 22.96
N ASP A 195 -12.20 -12.50 22.17
CA ASP A 195 -13.13 -13.54 22.67
C ASP A 195 -12.58 -14.96 22.46
#